data_AF-A0AAE8G8P1-F1
#
_entry.id   AF-A0AAE8G8P1-F1
#
_cell.length_a   1.000
_cell.length_b   1.000
_cell.length_c   1.000
_cell.angle_alpha   90.00
_cell.angle_beta   90.00
_cell.angle_gamma   90.00
#
_symmetry.space_group_name_H-M   'P 1'
#
loop_
_entity.id
_entity.type
_entity.pdbx_description
1 polymer ?
#
loop_
_entity_poly.entity_id
_entity_poly.type
_entity_poly.pdbx_seq_one_letter_code
_entity_poly.pdbx_strand_id
1 'polypeptide(L)'
;MTNSNNQHNVHGHAIDAENIEIDLLDLEKHSKTGKPVPKARRYRLRIDDAFYETEKQELTGAEILALASKSPSDSTLRQRLHGGKVETVAPEQIVRLDTPGLERFIVIPKENTEGENNILESNVITQSAPILRRDFNLPENDTAFLDTNHPNWEAVTDNGIPYVILNNFPVPPGYNNSTVKAAIIITSGYPLAALDMVYFFPDLARADGRMINALAPHTICGQQWQRWSRHYGWRHGVDDLTIHVERIKSWLDDELRK
;
A
#
# COMPACT_ATOMS: atom_id res chain seq x y z
N MET A 1 21.19 -66.44 -36.06
CA MET A 1 21.38 -66.30 -34.61
C MET A 1 21.52 -64.81 -34.35
N THR A 2 20.40 -64.15 -33.99
CA THR A 2 20.16 -63.52 -32.67
C THR A 2 21.07 -62.32 -32.39
N ASN A 3 20.64 -61.16 -31.91
CA ASN A 3 19.35 -60.48 -31.70
C ASN A 3 19.74 -59.11 -31.10
N SER A 4 18.90 -58.08 -31.28
CA SER A 4 18.70 -56.96 -30.33
C SER A 4 19.82 -55.92 -30.10
N ASN A 5 19.56 -54.70 -29.64
CA ASN A 5 18.51 -53.68 -29.72
C ASN A 5 19.04 -52.52 -28.83
N ASN A 6 18.51 -51.31 -29.01
CA ASN A 6 18.54 -50.22 -28.01
C ASN A 6 19.88 -49.49 -27.73
N GLN A 7 19.96 -48.19 -27.44
CA GLN A 7 19.07 -47.02 -27.51
C GLN A 7 19.86 -45.83 -26.88
N HIS A 8 19.44 -44.60 -27.22
CA HIS A 8 19.66 -43.34 -26.48
C HIS A 8 21.08 -42.75 -26.45
N ASN A 9 21.41 -41.70 -27.21
CA ASN A 9 20.93 -40.31 -27.24
C ASN A 9 21.63 -39.38 -26.21
N VAL A 10 22.06 -38.23 -26.75
CA VAL A 10 22.32 -36.91 -26.14
C VAL A 10 23.39 -36.73 -25.06
N HIS A 11 24.49 -36.09 -25.45
CA HIS A 11 24.77 -34.77 -24.88
C HIS A 11 25.55 -33.91 -25.88
N GLY A 12 24.80 -33.13 -26.68
CA GLY A 12 25.35 -31.91 -27.25
C GLY A 12 25.85 -31.07 -26.09
N HIS A 13 27.12 -30.71 -26.13
CA HIS A 13 27.73 -29.73 -25.24
C HIS A 13 26.86 -28.46 -25.26
N ALA A 14 25.99 -28.34 -24.27
CA ALA A 14 25.36 -27.08 -23.93
C ALA A 14 26.49 -26.20 -23.39
N ILE A 15 26.92 -25.29 -24.25
CA ILE A 15 27.60 -24.03 -23.92
C ILE A 15 27.51 -23.69 -22.44
N ASP A 16 28.65 -23.79 -21.76
CA ASP A 16 28.88 -23.24 -20.43
C ASP A 16 28.56 -21.75 -20.49
N ALA A 17 27.43 -21.36 -19.89
CA ALA A 17 27.06 -19.96 -19.74
C ALA A 17 28.02 -19.32 -18.73
N GLU A 18 29.05 -18.69 -19.29
CA GLU A 18 30.02 -17.82 -18.64
C GLU A 18 29.40 -16.94 -17.55
N ASN A 19 30.16 -16.78 -16.46
CA ASN A 19 29.99 -15.82 -15.37
C ASN A 19 29.71 -14.40 -15.88
N ILE A 20 28.46 -14.08 -16.21
CA ILE A 20 28.01 -12.70 -16.26
C ILE A 20 27.70 -12.30 -14.83
N GLU A 21 28.69 -11.71 -14.16
CA GLU A 21 28.52 -11.12 -12.84
C GLU A 21 27.87 -9.74 -13.01
N ILE A 22 26.56 -9.66 -12.81
CA ILE A 22 25.83 -8.39 -12.89
C ILE A 22 26.13 -7.59 -11.61
N ASP A 23 26.50 -6.31 -11.73
CA ASP A 23 26.81 -5.49 -10.54
C ASP A 23 25.60 -5.29 -9.60
N LEU A 24 24.38 -5.18 -10.16
CA LEU A 24 23.12 -5.07 -9.41
C LEU A 24 21.97 -5.75 -10.16
N LEU A 25 21.31 -6.71 -9.52
CA LEU A 25 20.14 -7.39 -10.06
C LEU A 25 18.86 -6.99 -9.32
N ASP A 26 17.93 -6.35 -10.01
CA ASP A 26 16.58 -6.05 -9.50
C ASP A 26 15.65 -7.25 -9.67
N LEU A 27 15.30 -7.88 -8.56
CA LEU A 27 14.55 -9.15 -8.56
C LEU A 27 13.11 -8.98 -9.05
N GLU A 28 12.43 -7.88 -8.70
CA GLU A 28 11.06 -7.61 -9.15
C GLU A 28 11.00 -7.36 -10.66
N LYS A 29 12.02 -6.68 -11.21
CA LYS A 29 12.11 -6.47 -12.65
C LYS A 29 12.45 -7.77 -13.38
N HIS A 30 13.36 -8.57 -12.83
CA HIS A 30 13.83 -9.81 -13.46
C HIS A 30 12.77 -10.91 -13.43
N SER A 31 11.98 -11.03 -12.35
CA SER A 31 10.96 -12.07 -12.18
C SER A 31 9.94 -12.11 -13.33
N LYS A 32 9.62 -10.95 -13.92
CA LYS A 32 8.68 -10.79 -15.04
C LYS A 32 9.18 -11.37 -16.36
N THR A 33 10.47 -11.69 -16.46
CA THR A 33 11.07 -12.20 -17.70
C THR A 33 10.86 -13.70 -17.90
N GLY A 34 10.54 -14.44 -16.83
CA GLY A 34 10.46 -15.91 -16.85
C GLY A 34 11.80 -16.61 -17.13
N LYS A 35 12.91 -15.86 -17.18
CA LYS A 35 14.26 -16.38 -17.44
C LYS A 35 14.95 -16.79 -16.14
N PRO A 36 15.94 -17.71 -16.20
CA PRO A 36 16.79 -18.03 -15.05
C PRO A 36 17.41 -16.76 -14.43
N VAL A 37 17.54 -16.74 -13.11
CA VAL A 37 18.12 -15.60 -12.39
C VAL A 37 19.65 -15.64 -12.53
N PRO A 38 20.30 -14.64 -13.16
CA PRO A 38 21.74 -14.60 -13.29
C PRO A 38 22.43 -14.35 -11.94
N LYS A 39 23.71 -14.71 -11.83
CA LYS A 39 24.52 -14.34 -10.67
C LYS A 39 24.78 -12.83 -10.66
N ALA A 40 24.75 -12.23 -9.48
CA ALA A 40 24.99 -10.80 -9.31
C ALA A 40 25.82 -10.53 -8.06
N ARG A 41 26.59 -9.44 -8.08
CA ARG A 41 27.36 -8.95 -6.93
C ARG A 41 26.45 -8.36 -5.85
N ARG A 42 25.36 -7.73 -6.27
CA ARG A 42 24.31 -7.21 -5.40
C ARG A 42 22.93 -7.55 -5.94
N TYR A 43 22.00 -7.74 -5.01
CA TYR A 43 20.59 -7.99 -5.28
C TYR A 43 19.76 -6.85 -4.71
N ARG A 44 18.87 -6.30 -5.53
CA ARG A 44 17.85 -5.33 -5.13
C ARG A 44 16.53 -6.05 -4.90
N LEU A 45 16.08 -6.01 -3.66
CA LEU A 45 14.90 -6.66 -3.12
C LEU A 45 13.81 -5.63 -2.91
N ARG A 46 12.57 -5.98 -3.20
CA ARG A 46 11.41 -5.22 -2.70
C ARG A 46 10.87 -5.90 -1.45
N ILE A 47 10.77 -5.15 -0.36
CA ILE A 47 10.11 -5.56 0.89
C ILE A 47 9.02 -4.53 1.15
N ASP A 48 7.76 -4.98 1.13
CA ASP A 48 6.58 -4.11 1.05
C ASP A 48 6.70 -3.13 -0.14
N ASP A 49 6.88 -1.84 0.15
CA ASP A 49 7.00 -0.76 -0.86
C ASP A 49 8.40 -0.14 -0.94
N ALA A 50 9.36 -0.64 -0.16
CA ALA A 50 10.73 -0.16 -0.16
C ALA A 50 11.69 -1.13 -0.84
N PHE A 51 12.75 -0.57 -1.43
CA PHE A 51 13.83 -1.35 -2.04
C PHE A 51 15.04 -1.40 -1.14
N TYR A 52 15.59 -2.60 -0.96
CA TYR A 52 16.79 -2.87 -0.16
C TYR A 52 17.83 -3.58 -1.01
N GLU A 53 19.11 -3.41 -0.68
CA GLU A 53 20.21 -4.07 -1.37
C GLU A 53 20.96 -5.00 -0.43
N THR A 54 21.45 -6.12 -0.97
CA THR A 54 22.31 -7.07 -0.26
C THR A 54 23.31 -7.70 -1.21
N GLU A 55 24.50 -8.01 -0.69
CA GLU A 55 25.51 -8.81 -1.39
C GLU A 55 25.30 -10.32 -1.17
N LYS A 56 24.44 -10.71 -0.22
CA LYS A 56 24.15 -12.11 0.07
C LYS A 56 23.12 -12.66 -0.93
N GLN A 57 23.45 -13.77 -1.58
CA GLN A 57 22.50 -14.52 -2.42
C GLN A 57 21.49 -15.34 -1.61
N GLU A 58 21.85 -15.71 -0.38
CA GLU A 58 21.02 -16.50 0.54
C GLU A 58 20.81 -15.69 1.82
N LEU A 59 19.55 -15.51 2.22
CA LEU A 59 19.18 -14.86 3.48
C LEU A 59 18.14 -15.70 4.21
N THR A 60 18.20 -15.70 5.53
CA THR A 60 17.11 -16.20 6.37
C THR A 60 15.91 -15.24 6.34
N GLY A 61 14.71 -15.73 6.66
CA GLY A 61 13.54 -14.87 6.83
C GLY A 61 13.76 -13.75 7.86
N ALA A 62 14.50 -14.04 8.93
CA ALA A 62 14.88 -13.05 9.94
C ALA A 62 15.82 -11.97 9.38
N GLU A 63 16.81 -12.32 8.56
CA GLU A 63 17.70 -11.34 7.92
C GLU A 63 16.94 -10.45 6.92
N ILE A 64 15.97 -11.00 6.19
CA ILE A 64 15.12 -10.22 5.27
C ILE A 64 14.26 -9.23 6.07
N LEU A 65 13.64 -9.66 7.19
CA LEU A 65 12.92 -8.75 8.09
C LEU A 65 13.84 -7.65 8.64
N ALA A 66 15.07 -8.00 9.03
CA ALA A 66 16.04 -7.07 9.58
C ALA A 66 16.47 -5.99 8.56
N LEU A 67 16.51 -6.28 7.25
CA LEU A 67 16.75 -5.26 6.22
C LEU A 67 15.71 -4.13 6.30
N ALA A 68 14.45 -4.46 6.62
CA ALA A 68 13.36 -3.51 6.81
C ALA A 68 13.21 -3.03 8.27
N SER A 69 14.21 -3.25 9.12
CA SER A 69 14.16 -2.96 10.56
C SER A 69 12.97 -3.62 11.29
N LYS A 70 12.61 -4.84 10.90
CA LYS A 70 11.53 -5.65 11.49
C LYS A 70 12.07 -6.88 12.22
N SER A 71 11.27 -7.45 13.13
CA SER A 71 11.64 -8.63 13.91
C SER A 71 10.73 -9.83 13.62
N PRO A 72 11.26 -11.07 13.64
CA PRO A 72 10.42 -12.27 13.65
C PRO A 72 9.38 -12.36 14.79
N SER A 73 9.61 -11.63 15.89
CA SER A 73 8.72 -11.63 17.06
C SER A 73 7.44 -10.81 16.81
N ASP A 74 7.54 -9.73 16.05
CA ASP A 74 6.43 -8.79 15.78
C ASP A 74 5.83 -8.95 14.39
N SER A 75 6.48 -9.73 13.52
CA SER A 75 6.14 -9.80 12.11
C SER A 75 6.28 -11.21 11.54
N THR A 76 5.48 -11.50 10.52
CA THR A 76 5.56 -12.68 9.67
C THR A 76 6.02 -12.25 8.28
N LEU A 77 6.96 -12.98 7.69
CA LEU A 77 7.44 -12.71 6.34
C LEU A 77 6.71 -13.59 5.33
N ARG A 78 6.31 -13.03 4.18
CA ARG A 78 5.81 -13.78 3.02
C ARG A 78 6.63 -13.43 1.79
N GLN A 79 6.81 -14.37 0.88
CA GLN A 79 7.40 -14.14 -0.43
C GLN A 79 6.32 -14.27 -1.51
N ARG A 80 6.33 -13.36 -2.49
CA ARG A 80 5.48 -13.42 -3.68
C ARG A 80 6.32 -13.86 -4.86
N LEU A 81 5.85 -14.89 -5.55
CA LEU A 81 6.45 -15.45 -6.76
C LEU A 81 5.61 -15.09 -7.99
N HIS A 82 6.26 -15.12 -9.15
CA HIS A 82 5.66 -14.90 -10.45
C HIS A 82 4.50 -15.87 -10.69
N GLY A 83 3.38 -15.36 -11.20
CA GLY A 83 2.12 -16.09 -11.26
C GLY A 83 1.22 -15.92 -10.02
N GLY A 84 1.59 -15.05 -9.08
CA GLY A 84 0.75 -14.65 -7.95
C GLY A 84 0.76 -15.63 -6.77
N LYS A 85 1.65 -16.63 -6.78
CA LYS A 85 1.82 -17.56 -5.66
C LYS A 85 2.47 -16.82 -4.49
N VAL A 86 1.87 -16.89 -3.30
CA VAL A 86 2.39 -16.26 -2.08
C VAL A 86 2.61 -17.33 -1.01
N GLU A 87 3.82 -17.37 -0.46
CA GLU A 87 4.24 -18.37 0.53
C GLU A 87 4.75 -17.68 1.80
N THR A 88 4.47 -18.24 2.97
CA THR A 88 5.04 -17.77 4.24
C THR A 88 6.48 -18.26 4.36
N VAL A 89 7.38 -17.38 4.81
CA VAL A 89 8.78 -17.67 5.05
C VAL A 89 9.01 -17.70 6.56
N ALA A 90 9.45 -18.83 7.10
CA ALA A 90 9.79 -18.93 8.51
C ALA A 90 11.07 -18.12 8.84
N PRO A 91 11.27 -17.66 10.08
CA PRO A 91 12.42 -16.83 10.43
C PRO A 91 13.78 -17.48 10.13
N GLU A 92 13.89 -18.77 10.36
CA GLU A 92 15.11 -19.57 10.13
C GLU A 92 15.17 -20.17 8.72
N GLN A 93 14.11 -20.03 7.93
CA GLN A 93 14.06 -20.55 6.57
C GLN A 93 15.01 -19.74 5.68
N ILE A 94 15.91 -20.46 5.02
CA ILE A 94 16.81 -19.89 4.01
C ILE A 94 16.02 -19.63 2.73
N VAL A 95 16.03 -18.39 2.28
CA VAL A 95 15.50 -17.95 0.99
C VAL A 95 16.66 -17.66 0.05
N ARG A 96 16.63 -18.28 -1.13
CA ARG A 96 17.60 -17.96 -2.18
C ARG A 96 17.05 -16.91 -3.12
N LEU A 97 17.81 -15.85 -3.32
CA LEU A 97 17.41 -14.74 -4.18
C LEU A 97 17.48 -15.08 -5.68
N ASP A 98 18.12 -16.19 -6.03
CA ASP A 98 18.13 -16.73 -7.39
C ASP A 98 16.94 -17.68 -7.68
N THR A 99 15.98 -17.77 -6.75
CA THR A 99 14.74 -18.51 -6.97
C THR A 99 13.98 -17.90 -8.15
N PRO A 100 13.72 -18.67 -9.23
CA PRO A 100 13.00 -18.15 -10.38
C PRO A 100 11.62 -17.60 -9.99
N GLY A 101 11.34 -16.38 -10.46
CA GLY A 101 10.06 -15.73 -10.22
C GLY A 101 9.93 -15.01 -8.89
N LEU A 102 10.95 -14.92 -8.03
CA LEU A 102 10.87 -14.11 -6.80
C LEU A 102 10.61 -12.62 -7.12
N GLU A 103 9.42 -12.12 -6.77
CA GLU A 103 9.00 -10.75 -7.10
C GLU A 103 9.26 -9.78 -5.95
N ARG A 104 8.78 -10.10 -4.75
CA ARG A 104 8.88 -9.24 -3.56
C ARG A 104 8.63 -10.02 -2.28
N PHE A 105 9.01 -9.42 -1.16
CA PHE A 105 8.63 -9.85 0.17
C PHE A 105 7.53 -8.95 0.75
N ILE A 106 6.70 -9.51 1.61
CA ILE A 106 5.60 -8.84 2.29
C ILE A 106 5.76 -9.10 3.77
N VAL A 107 5.73 -8.05 4.58
CA VAL A 107 5.78 -8.14 6.04
C VAL A 107 4.37 -8.00 6.59
N ILE A 108 3.93 -9.00 7.36
CA ILE A 108 2.62 -9.01 8.02
C ILE A 108 2.85 -8.87 9.52
N PRO A 109 2.46 -7.75 10.16
CA PRO A 109 2.52 -7.63 11.61
C PRO A 109 1.73 -8.75 12.29
N LYS A 110 2.29 -9.31 13.36
CA LYS A 110 1.58 -10.24 14.24
C LYS A 110 0.75 -9.38 15.20
N GLU A 111 -0.57 -9.43 15.08
CA GLU A 111 -1.48 -8.76 16.00
C GLU A 111 -1.32 -9.37 17.40
N ASN A 112 -0.73 -8.60 18.32
CA ASN A 112 -0.79 -8.92 19.75
C ASN A 112 -2.12 -8.39 20.29
N THR A 113 -3.11 -9.27 20.44
CA THR A 113 -4.33 -8.95 21.18
C THR A 113 -4.06 -9.12 22.68
N GLU A 114 -3.61 -8.06 23.36
CA GLU A 114 -3.89 -7.86 24.79
C GLU A 114 -3.59 -6.40 25.18
N GLY A 115 -4.43 -5.88 26.09
CA GLY A 115 -4.72 -4.45 26.25
C GLY A 115 -3.62 -3.56 26.84
N GLU A 116 -3.83 -2.27 26.60
CA GLU A 116 -3.56 -1.13 27.51
C GLU A 116 -2.12 -0.87 28.00
N ASN A 117 -1.49 0.20 27.51
CA ASN A 117 -1.42 1.49 28.22
C ASN A 117 -0.37 2.45 27.64
N ASN A 118 -0.69 3.73 27.77
CA ASN A 118 -0.03 4.92 27.26
C ASN A 118 1.39 5.16 27.82
N ILE A 119 2.26 5.75 26.98
CA ILE A 119 3.40 6.64 27.28
C ILE A 119 4.54 6.08 28.15
N LEU A 120 5.70 5.83 27.53
CA LEU A 120 6.96 6.46 27.94
C LEU A 120 7.77 6.85 26.70
N GLU A 121 7.92 8.17 26.56
CA GLU A 121 8.80 8.85 25.62
C GLU A 121 10.26 8.39 25.78
N SER A 122 10.95 8.18 24.67
CA SER A 122 12.40 8.41 24.63
C SER A 122 12.77 9.04 23.28
N ASN A 123 13.34 10.24 23.40
CA ASN A 123 13.66 11.18 22.36
C ASN A 123 14.56 10.58 21.27
N VAL A 124 14.02 10.41 20.07
CA VAL A 124 14.80 10.47 18.83
C VAL A 124 14.09 11.47 17.92
N ILE A 125 14.70 12.65 17.77
CA ILE A 125 14.35 13.62 16.73
C ILE A 125 14.89 13.06 15.41
N THR A 126 14.20 12.08 14.85
CA THR A 126 14.13 11.92 13.41
C THR A 126 12.81 12.55 13.02
N GLN A 127 12.80 13.39 11.98
CA GLN A 127 11.57 13.79 11.30
C GLN A 127 10.98 12.52 10.67
N SER A 128 10.37 11.69 11.50
CA SER A 128 9.69 10.48 11.10
C SER A 128 8.52 10.91 10.24
N ALA A 129 8.50 10.46 8.99
CA ALA A 129 7.32 10.58 8.16
C ALA A 129 6.11 10.08 8.98
N PRO A 130 4.95 10.76 8.89
CA PRO A 130 3.78 10.36 9.65
C PRO A 130 3.46 8.89 9.34
N ILE A 131 3.33 8.07 10.39
CA ILE A 131 2.89 6.68 10.24
C ILE A 131 1.44 6.74 9.77
N LEU A 132 1.20 6.43 8.49
CA LEU A 132 -0.12 6.41 7.90
C LEU A 132 -0.86 5.15 8.37
N ARG A 133 -2.07 5.32 8.91
CA ARG A 133 -2.88 4.20 9.40
C ARG A 133 -3.52 3.40 8.27
N ARG A 134 -3.71 2.11 8.51
CA ARG A 134 -4.23 1.10 7.55
C ARG A 134 -5.11 0.08 8.29
N ASP A 135 -6.09 0.57 9.04
CA ASP A 135 -6.93 -0.23 9.94
C ASP A 135 -7.90 -1.19 9.21
N PHE A 136 -8.11 -0.99 7.91
CA PHE A 136 -8.93 -1.85 7.06
C PHE A 136 -8.46 -1.83 5.60
N ASN A 137 -8.94 -2.81 4.82
CA ASN A 137 -8.64 -2.94 3.40
C ASN A 137 -9.79 -2.39 2.54
N LEU A 138 -9.43 -1.78 1.41
CA LEU A 138 -10.35 -1.35 0.36
C LEU A 138 -10.31 -2.32 -0.83
N PRO A 139 -11.28 -2.24 -1.76
CA PRO A 139 -11.18 -2.87 -3.07
C PRO A 139 -9.89 -2.45 -3.80
N GLU A 140 -9.31 -3.37 -4.58
CA GLU A 140 -8.02 -3.16 -5.28
C GLU A 140 -8.00 -1.90 -6.16
N ASN A 141 -9.11 -1.61 -6.86
CA ASN A 141 -9.22 -0.42 -7.70
C ASN A 141 -9.11 0.88 -6.88
N ASP A 142 -9.71 0.93 -5.70
CA ASP A 142 -9.68 2.10 -4.83
C ASP A 142 -8.29 2.28 -4.22
N THR A 143 -7.67 1.20 -3.75
CA THR A 143 -6.29 1.24 -3.24
C THR A 143 -5.33 1.71 -4.32
N ALA A 144 -5.41 1.18 -5.54
CA ALA A 144 -4.56 1.59 -6.65
C ALA A 144 -4.74 3.08 -7.01
N PHE A 145 -5.99 3.56 -7.00
CA PHE A 145 -6.30 4.98 -7.20
C PHE A 145 -5.67 5.84 -6.10
N LEU A 146 -5.85 5.47 -4.83
CA LEU A 146 -5.36 6.23 -3.68
C LEU A 146 -3.84 6.24 -3.60
N ASP A 147 -3.17 5.11 -3.84
CA ASP A 147 -1.71 5.02 -3.82
C ASP A 147 -1.08 5.90 -4.91
N THR A 148 -1.74 6.00 -6.07
CA THR A 148 -1.26 6.80 -7.19
C THR A 148 -1.53 8.30 -6.99
N ASN A 149 -2.71 8.67 -6.51
CA ASN A 149 -3.19 10.06 -6.52
C ASN A 149 -3.17 10.75 -5.15
N HIS A 150 -3.13 9.97 -4.07
CA HIS A 150 -3.21 10.43 -2.69
C HIS A 150 -2.22 9.66 -1.79
N PRO A 151 -0.90 9.68 -2.05
CA PRO A 151 0.07 8.80 -1.38
C PRO A 151 0.15 8.94 0.15
N ASN A 152 -0.41 10.01 0.72
CA ASN A 152 -0.51 10.22 2.16
C ASN A 152 -1.88 9.82 2.75
N TRP A 153 -2.68 9.01 2.04
CA TRP A 153 -3.99 8.61 2.52
C TRP A 153 -3.88 7.64 3.71
N GLU A 154 -4.89 7.60 4.58
CA GLU A 154 -5.00 6.65 5.71
C GLU A 154 -6.32 5.87 5.62
N ALA A 155 -6.32 4.61 6.07
CA ALA A 155 -7.52 3.84 6.37
C ALA A 155 -7.65 3.77 7.90
N VAL A 156 -8.71 4.34 8.45
CA VAL A 156 -8.87 4.55 9.90
C VAL A 156 -10.19 3.98 10.36
N THR A 157 -10.17 3.17 11.41
CA THR A 157 -11.40 2.71 12.07
C THR A 157 -11.55 3.45 13.40
N ASP A 158 -12.55 4.32 13.49
CA ASP A 158 -12.88 5.03 14.73
C ASP A 158 -14.26 4.63 15.23
N ASN A 159 -14.32 4.04 16.42
CA ASN A 159 -15.55 3.48 17.02
C ASN A 159 -16.32 2.53 16.06
N GLY A 160 -15.58 1.73 15.29
CA GLY A 160 -16.14 0.79 14.32
C GLY A 160 -16.60 1.41 13.00
N ILE A 161 -16.42 2.73 12.80
CA ILE A 161 -16.72 3.41 11.55
C ILE A 161 -15.44 3.49 10.71
N PRO A 162 -15.43 2.93 9.48
CA PRO A 162 -14.27 3.00 8.60
C PRO A 162 -14.23 4.33 7.85
N TYR A 163 -13.11 5.03 7.96
CA TYR A 163 -12.82 6.29 7.27
C TYR A 163 -11.61 6.13 6.35
N VAL A 164 -11.72 6.63 5.13
CA VAL A 164 -10.56 6.96 4.30
C VAL A 164 -10.24 8.43 4.53
N ILE A 165 -9.01 8.72 4.96
CA ILE A 165 -8.54 10.10 5.17
C ILE A 165 -7.53 10.45 4.08
N LEU A 166 -7.82 11.47 3.29
CA LEU A 166 -6.92 12.04 2.31
C LEU A 166 -6.17 13.21 2.96
N ASN A 167 -4.92 12.98 3.37
CA ASN A 167 -4.07 14.05 3.86
C ASN A 167 -3.63 14.96 2.70
N ASN A 168 -3.58 16.27 2.96
CA ASN A 168 -3.22 17.31 1.99
C ASN A 168 -4.16 17.36 0.77
N PHE A 169 -5.46 17.18 1.00
CA PHE A 169 -6.49 17.36 -0.02
C PHE A 169 -6.51 18.81 -0.51
N PRO A 170 -6.36 19.06 -1.82
CA PRO A 170 -6.30 20.40 -2.37
C PRO A 170 -7.67 21.07 -2.36
N VAL A 171 -7.70 22.37 -2.08
CA VAL A 171 -8.90 23.20 -2.06
C VAL A 171 -8.72 24.36 -3.05
N PRO A 172 -9.71 24.65 -3.91
CA PRO A 172 -9.58 25.70 -4.90
C PRO A 172 -9.45 27.09 -4.25
N PRO A 173 -8.83 28.08 -4.92
CA PRO A 173 -8.77 29.45 -4.43
C PRO A 173 -10.17 30.01 -4.17
N GLY A 174 -10.35 30.71 -3.05
CA GLY A 174 -11.67 31.22 -2.61
C GLY A 174 -12.13 30.70 -1.26
N TYR A 175 -11.35 29.80 -0.64
CA TYR A 175 -11.53 29.34 0.74
C TYR A 175 -10.42 29.86 1.67
N ASN A 176 -10.64 29.74 2.98
CA ASN A 176 -9.69 30.08 4.04
C ASN A 176 -8.45 29.17 4.09
N ASN A 177 -8.49 27.98 3.51
CA ASN A 177 -7.39 27.03 3.44
C ASN A 177 -7.17 26.56 2.00
N SER A 178 -5.91 26.47 1.56
CA SER A 178 -5.54 25.91 0.24
C SER A 178 -5.38 24.38 0.26
N THR A 179 -5.18 23.80 1.44
CA THR A 179 -5.09 22.36 1.67
C THR A 179 -5.71 21.98 2.99
N VAL A 180 -6.41 20.86 3.05
CA VAL A 180 -7.05 20.30 4.25
C VAL A 180 -6.89 18.78 4.30
N LYS A 181 -7.31 18.14 5.39
CA LYS A 181 -7.65 16.72 5.38
C LYS A 181 -9.09 16.57 4.92
N ALA A 182 -9.35 15.59 4.07
CA ALA A 182 -10.70 15.19 3.68
C ALA A 182 -10.92 13.73 4.11
N ALA A 183 -11.91 13.46 4.95
CA ALA A 183 -12.29 12.11 5.33
C ALA A 183 -13.60 11.70 4.63
N ILE A 184 -13.70 10.41 4.31
CA ILE A 184 -14.84 9.77 3.65
C ILE A 184 -15.19 8.53 4.47
N ILE A 185 -16.46 8.39 4.86
CA ILE A 185 -16.93 7.15 5.51
C ILE A 185 -17.15 6.10 4.43
N ILE A 186 -16.56 4.92 4.60
CA ILE A 186 -16.86 3.77 3.74
C ILE A 186 -18.16 3.14 4.22
N THR A 187 -19.23 3.35 3.46
CA THR A 187 -20.56 2.90 3.86
C THR A 187 -20.68 1.38 3.83
N SER A 188 -21.49 0.82 4.73
CA SER A 188 -21.76 -0.61 4.73
C SER A 188 -22.39 -1.03 3.41
N GLY A 189 -21.80 -2.03 2.75
CA GLY A 189 -22.22 -2.48 1.41
C GLY A 189 -21.54 -1.75 0.25
N TYR A 190 -20.63 -0.82 0.50
CA TYR A 190 -19.73 -0.29 -0.53
C TYR A 190 -18.94 -1.43 -1.21
N PRO A 191 -18.77 -1.43 -2.56
CA PRO A 191 -19.07 -0.36 -3.51
C PRO A 191 -20.51 -0.32 -4.06
N LEU A 192 -21.39 -1.23 -3.63
CA LEU A 192 -22.81 -1.19 -4.07
C LEU A 192 -23.59 -0.06 -3.38
N ALA A 193 -23.24 0.24 -2.12
CA ALA A 193 -23.79 1.37 -1.39
C ALA A 193 -23.08 2.67 -1.78
N ALA A 194 -23.84 3.75 -1.87
CA ALA A 194 -23.33 5.06 -2.25
C ALA A 194 -22.48 5.69 -1.14
N LEU A 195 -21.52 6.52 -1.56
CA LEU A 195 -20.81 7.47 -0.71
C LEU A 195 -21.41 8.87 -0.92
N ASP A 196 -21.73 9.61 0.14
CA ASP A 196 -22.53 10.85 0.08
C ASP A 196 -22.04 11.99 1.01
N MET A 197 -20.92 11.78 1.70
CA MET A 197 -20.41 12.74 2.68
C MET A 197 -18.90 12.89 2.59
N VAL A 198 -18.46 14.11 2.86
CA VAL A 198 -17.05 14.43 3.10
C VAL A 198 -16.93 15.20 4.41
N TYR A 199 -15.81 15.02 5.09
CA TYR A 199 -15.50 15.66 6.37
C TYR A 199 -14.17 16.39 6.23
N PHE A 200 -14.12 17.67 6.58
CA PHE A 200 -12.92 18.49 6.44
C PHE A 200 -12.28 18.83 7.78
N PHE A 201 -10.96 18.82 7.80
CA PHE A 201 -10.16 19.39 8.89
C PHE A 201 -8.90 20.08 8.35
N PRO A 202 -8.63 21.36 8.68
CA PRO A 202 -9.50 22.26 9.44
C PRO A 202 -10.78 22.62 8.67
N ASP A 203 -11.72 23.26 9.37
CA ASP A 203 -12.99 23.74 8.82
C ASP A 203 -12.78 24.67 7.62
N LEU A 204 -13.59 24.46 6.58
CA LEU A 204 -13.63 25.33 5.42
C LEU A 204 -14.63 26.46 5.62
N ALA A 205 -14.22 27.65 5.19
CA ALA A 205 -15.05 28.84 5.07
C ALA A 205 -14.67 29.57 3.78
N ARG A 206 -15.65 30.19 3.12
CA ARG A 206 -15.38 30.98 1.92
C ARG A 206 -14.67 32.28 2.31
N ALA A 207 -13.67 32.66 1.53
CA ALA A 207 -12.90 33.89 1.71
C ALA A 207 -13.75 35.15 1.45
N ASP A 208 -14.85 35.03 0.70
CA ASP A 208 -15.82 36.11 0.45
C ASP A 208 -16.85 36.29 1.58
N GLY A 209 -16.75 35.51 2.66
CA GLY A 209 -17.63 35.58 3.82
C GLY A 209 -19.02 34.98 3.63
N ARG A 210 -19.35 34.43 2.44
CA ARG A 210 -20.62 33.72 2.24
C ARG A 210 -20.65 32.43 3.04
N MET A 211 -21.80 32.12 3.62
CA MET A 211 -21.99 30.89 4.37
C MET A 211 -22.04 29.68 3.43
N ILE A 212 -21.39 28.59 3.85
CA ILE A 212 -21.52 27.28 3.20
C ILE A 212 -22.69 26.54 3.84
N ASN A 213 -23.64 26.08 3.04
CA ASN A 213 -24.81 25.36 3.54
C ASN A 213 -24.52 23.87 3.76
N ALA A 214 -25.33 23.25 4.64
CA ALA A 214 -25.28 21.83 5.01
C ALA A 214 -23.99 21.39 5.73
N LEU A 215 -23.47 22.26 6.59
CA LEU A 215 -22.35 21.98 7.50
C LEU A 215 -22.86 21.50 8.86
N ALA A 216 -22.14 20.55 9.47
CA ALA A 216 -22.38 20.11 10.84
C ALA A 216 -21.06 19.63 11.49
N PRO A 217 -20.90 19.68 12.82
CA PRO A 217 -19.74 19.07 13.48
C PRO A 217 -19.82 17.53 13.42
N HIS A 218 -18.67 16.89 13.34
CA HIS A 218 -18.51 15.43 13.44
C HIS A 218 -17.16 15.11 14.10
N THR A 219 -17.12 14.06 14.92
CA THR A 219 -15.88 13.69 15.62
C THR A 219 -15.23 12.49 14.95
N ILE A 220 -13.93 12.58 14.66
CA ILE A 220 -13.11 11.46 14.14
C ILE A 220 -11.84 11.40 14.99
N CYS A 221 -11.59 10.27 15.65
CA CYS A 221 -10.45 10.04 16.54
C CYS A 221 -10.29 11.13 17.62
N GLY A 222 -11.41 11.57 18.21
CA GLY A 222 -11.44 12.64 19.22
C GLY A 222 -11.24 14.06 18.69
N GLN A 223 -10.97 14.23 17.39
CA GLN A 223 -10.83 15.53 16.74
C GLN A 223 -12.17 15.99 16.15
N GLN A 224 -12.47 17.29 16.21
CA GLN A 224 -13.64 17.87 15.56
C GLN A 224 -13.37 18.14 14.09
N TRP A 225 -14.28 17.69 13.23
CA TRP A 225 -14.26 17.84 11.79
C TRP A 225 -15.56 18.50 11.32
N GLN A 226 -15.47 19.23 10.22
CA GLN A 226 -16.61 19.83 9.56
C GLN A 226 -17.20 18.83 8.56
N ARG A 227 -18.34 18.23 8.90
CA ARG A 227 -19.12 17.39 7.98
C ARG A 227 -19.81 18.25 6.94
N TRP A 228 -19.75 17.81 5.69
CA TRP A 228 -20.47 18.42 4.58
C TRP A 228 -21.25 17.37 3.79
N SER A 229 -22.59 17.44 3.84
CA SER A 229 -23.48 16.48 3.19
C SER A 229 -23.82 16.91 1.75
N ARG A 230 -23.69 15.97 0.81
CA ARG A 230 -24.00 16.16 -0.62
C ARG A 230 -24.54 14.87 -1.22
N HIS A 231 -25.77 14.90 -1.71
CA HIS A 231 -26.34 13.78 -2.45
C HIS A 231 -26.12 13.95 -3.96
N TYR A 232 -25.78 12.86 -4.62
CA TYR A 232 -25.68 12.78 -6.08
C TYR A 232 -26.09 11.37 -6.53
N GLY A 233 -26.42 11.24 -7.82
CA GLY A 233 -26.82 9.95 -8.39
C GLY A 233 -25.63 9.00 -8.47
N TRP A 234 -25.48 8.13 -7.47
CA TRP A 234 -24.51 7.04 -7.46
C TRP A 234 -24.92 5.94 -8.45
N ARG A 235 -24.01 5.56 -9.34
CA ARG A 235 -24.22 4.51 -10.34
C ARG A 235 -23.67 3.19 -9.82
N HIS A 236 -24.58 2.28 -9.47
CA HIS A 236 -24.22 1.00 -8.86
C HIS A 236 -23.32 0.18 -9.80
N GLY A 237 -22.19 -0.31 -9.29
CA GLY A 237 -21.23 -1.10 -10.06
C GLY A 237 -20.41 -0.31 -11.09
N VAL A 238 -20.55 1.03 -11.11
CA VAL A 238 -19.80 1.93 -12.01
C VAL A 238 -19.04 2.98 -11.20
N ASP A 239 -19.69 3.59 -10.21
CA ASP A 239 -19.05 4.56 -9.33
C ASP A 239 -18.29 3.86 -8.21
N ASP A 240 -17.16 4.45 -7.87
CA ASP A 240 -16.20 3.99 -6.86
C ASP A 240 -15.63 5.22 -6.12
N LEU A 241 -14.57 5.01 -5.33
CA LEU A 241 -13.95 6.07 -4.55
C LEU A 241 -13.33 7.15 -5.45
N THR A 242 -12.84 6.78 -6.64
CA THR A 242 -12.32 7.72 -7.64
C THR A 242 -13.39 8.74 -8.01
N ILE A 243 -14.59 8.27 -8.36
CA ILE A 243 -15.70 9.14 -8.72
C ILE A 243 -16.12 10.00 -7.52
N HIS A 244 -16.17 9.44 -6.32
CA HIS A 244 -16.53 10.21 -5.13
C HIS A 244 -15.55 11.35 -4.85
N VAL A 245 -14.24 11.10 -4.97
CA VAL A 245 -13.21 12.13 -4.80
C VAL A 245 -13.32 13.24 -5.83
N GLU A 246 -13.58 12.91 -7.10
CA GLU A 246 -13.82 13.92 -8.14
C GLU A 246 -15.11 14.73 -7.88
N ARG A 247 -16.15 14.09 -7.32
CA ARG A 247 -17.36 14.81 -6.89
C ARG A 247 -17.08 15.80 -5.77
N ILE A 248 -16.25 15.44 -4.79
CA ILE A 248 -15.84 16.35 -3.71
C ILE A 248 -15.16 17.60 -4.28
N LYS A 249 -14.26 17.45 -5.25
CA LYS A 249 -13.62 18.58 -5.94
C LYS A 249 -14.66 19.46 -6.64
N SER A 250 -15.57 18.85 -7.40
CA SER A 250 -16.66 19.56 -8.08
C SER A 250 -17.54 20.33 -7.10
N TRP A 251 -17.85 19.78 -5.91
CA TRP A 251 -18.66 20.47 -4.91
C TRP A 251 -17.99 21.73 -4.38
N LEU A 252 -16.68 21.70 -4.18
CA LEU A 252 -15.92 22.88 -3.76
C LEU A 252 -15.99 23.98 -4.82
N ASP A 253 -15.84 23.63 -6.09
CA ASP A 253 -15.93 24.60 -7.20
C ASP A 253 -17.36 25.13 -7.39
N ASP A 254 -18.36 24.25 -7.34
CA ASP A 254 -19.77 24.60 -7.49
C ASP A 254 -20.24 25.50 -6.35
N GLU A 255 -19.76 25.26 -5.13
CA GLU A 255 -20.08 26.10 -3.98
C GLU A 255 -19.60 27.53 -4.21
N LEU A 256 -18.36 27.76 -4.70
CA LEU A 256 -17.84 29.10 -4.98
C LEU A 256 -18.63 29.84 -6.08
N ARG A 257 -19.34 29.13 -6.96
CA ARG A 257 -20.17 29.70 -8.02
C ARG A 257 -21.56 30.16 -7.55
N LYS A 258 -21.98 29.79 -6.34
CA LYS A 258 -23.19 30.32 -5.69
C LYS A 258 -22.95 31.73 -5.21
#